data_AF-R9RKA3-F1
#
_entry.id   AF-R9RKA3-F1
#
_cell.length_a   1.000
_cell.length_b   1.000
_cell.length_c   1.000
_cell.angle_alpha   90.00
_cell.angle_beta   90.00
_cell.angle_gamma   90.00
#
_symmetry.space_group_name_H-M   'P 1'
#
loop_
_entity.id
_entity.type
_entity.pdbx_description
1 polymer ?
#
loop_
_entity_poly.entity_id
_entity_poly.type
_entity_poly.pdbx_seq_one_letter_code
_entity_poly.pdbx_strand_id
1 'polypeptide(L)'
;DNALSITSDGLTIRLEGGVEPNKPVRYSYTRQARGSWSLNWLVPIGHEKPSNIKVFIHELNAGNQLSHMSPIYTIEMGDELLAKLARDATFFVRA
;
A
#
# COMPACT_ATOMS: atom_id res chain seq x y z
N ASP A 1 13.11 5.38 -8.78
CA ASP A 1 12.34 6.20 -7.84
C ASP A 1 11.11 5.37 -7.44
N ASN A 2 11.28 4.40 -6.54
CA ASN A 2 10.22 3.47 -6.14
C ASN A 2 9.83 3.79 -4.70
N ALA A 3 9.09 4.88 -4.52
CA ALA A 3 8.77 5.38 -3.20
C ALA A 3 7.74 4.52 -2.42
N LEU A 4 7.05 3.63 -3.13
CA LEU A 4 6.23 2.57 -2.57
C LEU A 4 6.38 1.31 -3.42
N SER A 5 6.57 0.18 -2.77
CA SER A 5 6.64 -1.14 -3.40
C SER A 5 5.78 -2.12 -2.62
N ILE A 6 5.19 -3.05 -3.36
CA ILE A 6 4.41 -4.16 -2.83
C ILE A 6 4.95 -5.46 -3.42
N THR A 7 5.22 -6.43 -2.56
CA THR A 7 5.70 -7.75 -2.95
C THR A 7 4.82 -8.81 -2.31
N SER A 8 4.33 -9.76 -3.09
CA SER A 8 3.62 -10.92 -2.55
C SER A 8 4.31 -12.22 -2.97
N ASP A 9 4.48 -13.13 -2.03
CA ASP A 9 4.97 -14.50 -2.27
C ASP A 9 3.86 -15.55 -2.11
N GLY A 10 2.59 -15.11 -2.09
CA GLY A 10 1.42 -15.97 -1.90
C GLY A 10 1.13 -16.34 -0.44
N LEU A 11 2.10 -16.24 0.47
CA LEU A 11 1.92 -16.43 1.91
C LEU A 11 1.92 -15.09 2.66
N THR A 12 2.76 -14.17 2.23
CA THR A 12 2.91 -12.85 2.81
C THR A 12 2.75 -11.77 1.74
N ILE A 13 2.28 -10.61 2.18
CA ILE A 13 2.26 -9.39 1.40
C ILE A 13 3.11 -8.37 2.16
N ARG A 14 4.21 -7.95 1.54
CA ARG A 14 5.16 -6.99 2.09
C ARG A 14 4.95 -5.64 1.42
N LEU A 15 4.89 -4.60 2.24
CA LEU A 15 4.81 -3.20 1.80
C LEU A 15 6.09 -2.51 2.26
N GLU A 16 6.76 -1.83 1.34
CA GLU A 16 7.95 -1.04 1.63
C GLU A 16 7.83 0.33 0.97
N GLY A 17 7.97 1.40 1.75
CA GLY A 17 7.89 2.76 1.22
C GLY A 17 8.13 3.83 2.28
N GLY A 18 8.09 5.08 1.84
CA GLY A 18 8.17 6.25 2.71
C GLY A 18 9.11 7.36 2.20
N VAL A 19 9.18 8.45 2.96
CA VAL A 19 9.88 9.70 2.60
C VAL A 19 11.39 9.51 2.38
N GLU A 20 12.03 8.61 3.13
CA GLU A 20 13.48 8.38 3.08
C GLU A 20 13.80 7.14 2.23
N PRO A 21 14.34 7.29 1.00
CA PRO A 21 14.68 6.16 0.14
C PRO A 21 15.66 5.16 0.78
N ASN A 22 16.46 5.64 1.73
CA ASN A 22 17.50 4.86 2.42
C ASN A 22 17.03 4.28 3.77
N LYS A 23 15.82 4.61 4.23
CA LYS A 23 15.20 4.07 5.47
C LYS A 23 13.68 3.90 5.28
N PRO A 24 13.26 3.05 4.35
CA PRO A 24 11.84 2.86 4.12
C PRO A 24 11.19 2.14 5.30
N VAL A 25 9.92 2.47 5.55
CA VAL A 25 9.09 1.72 6.49
C VAL A 25 8.69 0.41 5.83
N ARG A 26 8.80 -0.69 6.59
CA ARG A 26 8.48 -2.04 6.12
C ARG A 26 7.34 -2.62 6.94
N TYR A 27 6.28 -3.01 6.25
CA TYR A 27 5.17 -3.76 6.83
C TYR A 27 5.08 -5.14 6.18
N SER A 28 4.68 -6.13 6.96
CA SER A 28 4.43 -7.49 6.49
C SER A 28 3.07 -7.94 7.00
N TYR A 29 2.22 -8.38 6.08
CA TYR A 29 0.96 -9.04 6.36
C TYR A 29 1.09 -10.52 6.04
N THR A 30 0.89 -11.39 7.03
CA THR A 30 0.73 -12.83 6.80
C THR A 30 -0.70 -13.09 6.38
N ARG A 31 -0.88 -13.67 5.19
CA ARG A 31 -2.19 -14.00 4.68
C ARG A 31 -2.87 -15.04 5.56
N GLN A 32 -4.16 -14.83 5.79
CA GLN A 32 -5.03 -15.71 6.56
C GLN A 32 -5.81 -16.67 5.66
N ALA A 33 -5.95 -16.35 4.37
CA ALA A 33 -6.57 -17.20 3.38
C ALA A 33 -5.75 -17.30 2.08
N ARG A 34 -6.15 -18.22 1.20
CA ARG A 34 -5.63 -18.30 -0.17
C ARG A 34 -6.67 -17.76 -1.15
N GLY A 35 -6.20 -17.38 -2.34
CA GLY A 35 -7.06 -16.84 -3.41
C GLY A 35 -6.88 -15.34 -3.59
N SER A 36 -7.91 -14.71 -4.14
CA SER A 36 -7.93 -13.30 -4.53
C SER A 36 -7.80 -12.36 -3.32
N TRP A 37 -7.20 -11.20 -3.57
CA TRP A 37 -7.10 -10.11 -2.62
C TRP A 37 -7.16 -8.78 -3.38
N SER A 38 -7.59 -7.73 -2.71
CA SER A 38 -7.57 -6.36 -3.25
C SER A 38 -6.52 -5.52 -2.54
N LEU A 39 -5.80 -4.73 -3.33
CA LEU A 39 -4.91 -3.66 -2.87
C LEU A 39 -5.71 -2.36 -2.81
N ASN A 40 -5.71 -1.69 -1.67
CA ASN A 40 -6.40 -0.43 -1.49
C ASN A 40 -5.44 0.61 -0.90
N TRP A 41 -5.49 1.84 -1.41
CA TRP A 41 -4.73 2.96 -0.86
C TRP A 41 -5.55 4.24 -0.86
N LEU A 42 -5.33 5.09 0.14
CA LEU A 42 -5.96 6.39 0.30
C LEU A 42 -4.88 7.48 0.30
N VAL A 43 -4.97 8.40 -0.64
CA VAL A 43 -4.06 9.54 -0.80
C VAL A 43 -4.82 10.81 -0.46
N PRO A 44 -4.38 11.60 0.54
CA PRO A 44 -5.07 12.83 0.89
C PRO A 44 -4.75 13.95 -0.11
N ILE A 45 -5.73 14.83 -0.38
CA ILE A 45 -5.63 15.96 -1.30
C ILE A 45 -6.14 17.21 -0.58
N GLY A 46 -5.46 18.35 -0.76
CA GLY A 46 -5.82 19.62 -0.12
C GLY A 46 -4.62 20.40 0.43
N HIS A 47 -4.90 21.60 0.93
CA HIS A 47 -3.91 22.51 1.51
C HIS A 47 -3.48 22.05 2.91
N GLU A 48 -4.43 21.72 3.78
CA GLU A 48 -4.20 21.25 5.16
C GLU A 48 -4.37 19.73 5.28
N LYS A 49 -3.73 18.99 4.36
CA LYS A 49 -3.81 17.52 4.32
C LYS A 49 -2.75 16.86 5.22
N PRO A 50 -3.01 15.64 5.72
CA PRO A 50 -1.96 14.83 6.35
C PRO A 50 -0.80 14.52 5.40
N SER A 51 0.40 14.34 5.95
CA SER A 51 1.63 13.99 5.20
C SER A 51 1.84 12.48 4.99
N ASN A 52 0.78 11.68 5.18
CA ASN A 52 0.80 10.23 5.01
C ASN A 52 -0.32 9.70 4.12
N ILE A 53 -0.10 8.50 3.59
CA ILE A 53 -1.13 7.69 2.94
C ILE A 53 -1.57 6.55 3.86
N LYS A 54 -2.74 5.99 3.55
CA LYS A 54 -3.16 4.69 4.09
C LYS A 54 -3.09 3.62 3.03
N VAL A 55 -2.61 2.42 3.40
CA VAL A 55 -2.59 1.24 2.52
C VAL A 55 -3.13 0.04 3.28
N PHE A 56 -3.97 -0.77 2.65
CA PHE A 56 -4.53 -1.96 3.28
C PHE A 56 -4.95 -3.01 2.24
N ILE A 57 -5.01 -4.26 2.72
CA ILE A 57 -5.33 -5.44 1.93
C ILE A 57 -6.64 -6.04 2.43
N HIS A 58 -7.52 -6.38 1.49
CA HIS A 58 -8.69 -7.23 1.76
C HIS A 58 -8.50 -8.58 1.07
N GLU A 59 -8.60 -9.67 1.82
CA GLU A 59 -8.66 -11.02 1.26
C GLU A 59 -10.11 -11.38 0.90
N LEU A 60 -10.31 -11.92 -0.29
CA LEU A 60 -11.64 -12.18 -0.84
C LEU A 60 -11.90 -13.69 -0.87
N ASN A 61 -13.11 -14.10 -0.48
CA ASN A 61 -13.55 -15.48 -0.62
C ASN A 61 -13.99 -15.78 -2.08
N ALA A 62 -14.39 -17.02 -2.36
CA ALA A 62 -14.82 -17.45 -3.69
C ALA A 62 -16.08 -16.70 -4.21
N GLY A 63 -16.89 -16.12 -3.31
CA GLY A 63 -18.03 -15.27 -3.65
C GLY A 63 -17.66 -13.80 -3.85
N ASN A 64 -16.36 -13.46 -3.90
CA ASN A 64 -15.84 -12.10 -4.01
C ASN A 64 -16.23 -11.19 -2.82
N GLN A 65 -16.49 -11.78 -1.65
CA GLN A 65 -16.79 -11.07 -0.42
C GLN A 65 -15.54 -10.96 0.46
N LEU A 66 -15.47 -9.90 1.25
CA LEU A 66 -14.42 -9.71 2.25
C LEU A 66 -14.41 -10.89 3.24
N SER A 67 -13.26 -11.53 3.39
CA SER A 67 -13.05 -12.64 4.33
C SER A 67 -12.10 -12.26 5.47
N HIS A 68 -11.00 -11.58 5.15
CA HIS A 68 -10.00 -11.10 6.11
C HIS A 68 -9.47 -9.75 5.65
N MET A 69 -8.90 -8.99 6.58
CA MET A 69 -8.36 -7.67 6.33
C MET A 69 -7.01 -7.52 7.04
N SER A 70 -6.05 -6.89 6.38
CA SER A 70 -4.81 -6.44 7.03
C SER A 70 -5.10 -5.26 7.96
N PRO A 71 -4.20 -4.92 8.89
CA PRO A 71 -4.17 -3.58 9.45
C PRO A 71 -4.18 -2.50 8.36
N ILE A 72 -4.67 -1.31 8.72
CA ILE A 72 -4.50 -0.12 7.88
C ILE A 72 -3.11 0.44 8.15
N TYR A 73 -2.21 0.27 7.18
CA TYR A 73 -0.85 0.76 7.27
C TYR A 73 -0.81 2.24 6.97
N THR A 74 -0.11 3.00 7.82
CA THR A 74 0.13 4.43 7.62
C THR A 74 1.55 4.60 7.15
N ILE A 75 1.75 5.23 5.99
CA ILE A 75 3.08 5.45 5.42
C ILE A 75 3.28 6.95 5.25
N GLU A 76 4.26 7.50 5.98
CA GLU A 76 4.68 8.89 5.82
C GLU A 76 5.37 9.06 4.46
N MET A 77 4.85 9.96 3.63
CA MET A 77 5.31 10.14 2.24
C MET A 77 5.99 11.50 2.01
N GLY A 78 5.68 12.52 2.82
CA GLY A 78 6.17 13.88 2.60
C GLY A 78 5.49 14.57 1.41
N ASP A 79 5.57 15.90 1.35
CA ASP A 79 4.70 16.69 0.46
C ASP A 79 4.98 16.48 -1.03
N GLU A 80 6.26 16.37 -1.43
CA GLU A 80 6.64 16.17 -2.82
C GLU A 80 6.10 14.84 -3.36
N LEU A 81 6.28 13.76 -2.60
CA LEU A 81 5.84 12.44 -3.00
C LEU A 81 4.31 12.32 -2.98
N LEU A 82 3.64 12.94 -2.00
CA LEU A 82 2.17 13.02 -1.99
C LEU A 82 1.64 13.77 -3.21
N ALA A 83 2.29 14.86 -3.62
CA ALA A 83 1.89 15.62 -4.80
C ALA A 83 2.01 14.77 -6.08
N LYS A 84 3.10 14.01 -6.22
CA LYS A 84 3.28 13.04 -7.33
C LYS A 84 2.22 11.94 -7.29
N LEU A 85 2.02 11.32 -6.12
CA LEU A 85 1.02 10.25 -5.94
C LEU A 85 -0.39 10.69 -6.29
N ALA A 86 -0.76 11.94 -5.98
CA ALA A 86 -2.08 12.49 -6.22
C ALA A 86 -2.33 12.90 -7.69
N ARG A 87 -1.28 13.09 -8.50
CA ARG A 87 -1.41 13.70 -9.82
C ARG A 87 -0.99 12.80 -10.98
N ASP A 88 0.17 12.16 -10.89
CA ASP A 88 0.86 11.54 -12.03
C ASP A 88 1.70 10.32 -11.63
N ALA A 89 1.20 9.52 -10.69
CA ALA A 89 1.83 8.26 -10.31
C ALA A 89 1.83 7.24 -11.45
N THR A 90 2.93 6.48 -11.56
CA THR A 90 3.01 5.31 -12.46
C THR A 90 2.99 4.03 -11.64
N PHE A 91 2.15 3.08 -12.02
CA PHE A 91 2.09 1.75 -11.41
C PHE A 91 2.85 0.73 -12.26
N PHE A 92 3.97 0.21 -11.74
CA PHE A 92 4.79 -0.79 -12.42
C PHE A 92 4.48 -2.19 -11.89
N VAL A 93 4.37 -3.17 -12.80
CA VAL A 93 4.17 -4.57 -12.46
C VAL A 93 5.34 -5.40 -12.98
N ARG A 94 5.89 -6.26 -12.12
CA ARG A 94 6.91 -7.25 -12.46
C ARG A 94 6.44 -8.61 -11.99
N ALA A 95 6.45 -9.58 -12.90
CA ALA A 95 6.15 -11.00 -12.66
C ALA A 95 7.43 -11.83 -12.67
#